data_AF-A0A1G8DAP4-F1
#
_entry.id   AF-A0A1G8DAP4-F1
#
_cell.length_a   1.000
_cell.length_b   1.000
_cell.length_c   1.000
_cell.angle_alpha   90.00
_cell.angle_beta   90.00
_cell.angle_gamma   90.00
#
_symmetry.space_group_name_H-M   'P 1'
#
loop_
_entity.id
_entity.type
_entity.pdbx_description
1 polymer ?
#
loop_
_entity_poly.entity_id
_entity_poly.type
_entity_poly.pdbx_seq_one_letter_code
_entity_poly.pdbx_strand_id
1 'polypeptide(L)'
;MVGKAKQLECFKQVHAQLPGASGSEDATYFMERVKPHGGQASYMIFGTELAAGHHNDKFDFNENVLRNAAALLSNIVSQAADFKG
;
A
#
# COMPACT_ATOMS: atom_id res chain seq x y z
N MET A 1 -8.20 -5.23 2.77
CA MET A 1 -6.90 -4.56 3.06
C MET A 1 -6.91 -3.78 4.37
N VAL A 2 -7.72 -2.73 4.54
CA VAL A 2 -7.72 -1.86 5.75
C VAL A 2 -7.92 -2.61 7.07
N GLY A 3 -8.89 -3.54 7.15
CA GLY A 3 -9.11 -4.33 8.36
C GLY A 3 -7.89 -5.17 8.76
N LYS A 4 -7.28 -5.85 7.77
CA LYS A 4 -6.05 -6.64 7.97
C LYS A 4 -4.87 -5.77 8.41
N ALA A 5 -4.78 -4.51 7.94
CA ALA A 5 -3.77 -3.56 8.40
C ALA A 5 -3.98 -3.13 9.85
N LYS A 6 -5.22 -2.84 10.25
CA LYS A 6 -5.54 -2.46 11.64
C LYS A 6 -5.25 -3.58 12.65
N GLN A 7 -5.42 -4.84 12.26
CA GLN A 7 -5.16 -6.02 13.11
C GLN A 7 -3.69 -6.22 13.46
N LEU A 8 -2.75 -5.68 12.67
CA LEU A 8 -1.32 -5.84 12.94
C LEU A 8 -0.80 -4.90 14.03
N GLU A 9 -1.58 -3.89 14.41
CA GLU A 9 -1.26 -2.91 15.48
C GLU A 9 0.10 -2.20 15.32
N CYS A 10 0.74 -2.30 14.15
CA CYS A 10 2.04 -1.71 13.84
C CYS A 10 1.95 -0.40 13.04
N PHE A 11 0.74 -0.01 12.61
CA PHE A 11 0.47 1.24 11.91
C PHE A 11 -0.20 2.24 12.84
N LYS A 12 0.38 3.44 12.98
CA LYS A 12 -0.21 4.54 13.77
C LYS A 12 -1.57 4.99 13.21
N GLN A 13 -1.70 5.01 11.89
CA GLN A 13 -2.91 5.44 11.17
C GLN A 13 -3.11 4.57 9.92
N VAL A 14 -4.36 4.29 9.59
CA VAL A 14 -4.74 3.54 8.37
C VAL A 14 -5.90 4.25 7.71
N HIS A 15 -5.70 4.67 6.46
CA HIS A 15 -6.70 5.36 5.65
C HIS A 15 -7.17 4.46 4.51
N ALA A 16 -8.48 4.37 4.28
CA ALA A 16 -9.03 3.68 3.11
C ALA A 16 -8.80 4.48 1.82
N GLN A 17 -8.76 5.81 1.94
CA GLN A 17 -8.48 6.76 0.88
C GLN A 17 -7.84 7.99 1.51
N LEU A 18 -6.87 8.58 0.82
CA LEU A 18 -6.20 9.81 1.25
C LEU A 18 -6.60 10.97 0.31
N PRO A 19 -7.44 11.91 0.76
CA PRO A 19 -7.78 13.08 -0.04
C PRO A 19 -6.52 13.86 -0.42
N GLY A 20 -6.38 14.22 -1.69
CA GLY A 20 -5.20 14.94 -2.20
C GLY A 20 -3.99 14.07 -2.56
N ALA A 21 -4.08 12.74 -2.42
CA ALA A 21 -3.14 11.83 -3.08
C ALA A 21 -3.41 11.85 -4.59
N SER A 22 -2.70 12.71 -5.31
CA SER A 22 -2.76 12.82 -6.78
C SER A 22 -1.40 12.45 -7.39
N GLY A 23 -1.44 11.96 -8.62
CA GLY A 23 -0.28 11.49 -9.36
C GLY A 23 -0.68 10.43 -10.38
N SER A 24 0.20 10.17 -11.34
CA SER A 24 0.12 9.02 -12.24
C SER A 24 1.07 7.93 -11.75
N GLU A 25 0.70 6.66 -11.92
CA GLU A 25 1.55 5.52 -11.55
C GLU A 25 1.33 4.37 -12.52
N ASP A 26 2.40 3.74 -13.00
CA ASP A 26 2.35 2.70 -14.03
C ASP A 26 1.61 1.45 -13.55
N ALA A 27 1.58 1.20 -12.24
CA ALA A 27 0.78 0.13 -11.65
C ALA A 27 -0.70 0.19 -12.05
N THR A 28 -1.24 1.40 -12.29
CA THR A 28 -2.63 1.59 -12.72
C THR A 28 -2.95 0.90 -14.04
N TYR A 29 -1.98 0.83 -14.97
CA TYR A 29 -2.12 0.12 -16.24
C TYR A 29 -2.40 -1.38 -16.02
N PHE A 30 -1.66 -2.01 -15.10
CA PHE A 30 -1.87 -3.42 -14.76
C PHE A 30 -3.19 -3.63 -14.00
N MET A 31 -3.55 -2.71 -13.10
CA MET A 31 -4.81 -2.76 -12.38
C MET A 31 -6.03 -2.68 -13.32
N GLU A 32 -5.96 -1.84 -14.36
CA GLU A 32 -6.99 -1.75 -15.40
C GLU A 32 -7.15 -3.05 -16.17
N ARG A 33 -6.06 -3.81 -16.39
CA ARG A 33 -6.10 -5.10 -17.09
C ARG A 33 -6.69 -6.24 -16.24
N VAL A 34 -6.52 -6.21 -14.92
CA VAL A 34 -6.99 -7.24 -13.98
C VAL A 34 -8.52 -7.23 -13.84
N LYS A 35 -9.13 -6.05 -13.70
CA LYS A 35 -10.58 -5.87 -13.47
C LYS A 35 -11.49 -6.52 -14.54
N PRO A 36 -11.28 -6.32 -15.86
CA PRO A 36 -12.14 -6.93 -16.88
C PRO A 36 -11.97 -8.45 -16.98
N HIS A 37 -10.98 -9.03 -16.31
CA HIS A 37 -10.76 -10.48 -16.24
C HIS A 37 -11.30 -11.08 -14.94
N GLY A 38 -12.18 -10.37 -14.24
CA GLY A 38 -12.80 -10.82 -13.00
C GLY A 38 -11.89 -10.77 -11.78
N GLY A 39 -10.67 -10.23 -11.91
CA GLY A 39 -9.74 -10.08 -10.80
C GLY A 39 -9.97 -8.80 -10.01
N GLN A 40 -9.48 -8.80 -8.77
CA GLN A 40 -9.44 -7.60 -7.91
C GLN A 40 -8.01 -7.04 -7.89
N ALA A 41 -7.89 -5.72 -7.87
CA ALA A 41 -6.60 -5.03 -7.75
C ALA A 41 -6.72 -3.84 -6.79
N SER A 42 -5.64 -3.56 -6.08
CA SER A 42 -5.56 -2.46 -5.11
C SER A 42 -4.18 -1.82 -5.16
N TYR A 43 -4.09 -0.57 -4.71
CA TYR A 43 -2.86 0.19 -4.58
C TYR A 43 -2.69 0.60 -3.12
N MET A 44 -1.52 0.36 -2.53
CA MET A 44 -1.24 0.62 -1.12
C MET A 44 -0.02 1.52 -0.98
N ILE A 45 -0.14 2.56 -0.16
CA ILE A 45 0.96 3.45 0.19
C ILE A 45 1.29 3.25 1.67
N PHE A 46 2.56 3.00 1.95
CA PHE A 46 3.10 2.93 3.31
C PHE A 46 3.82 4.24 3.62
N GLY A 47 3.14 5.14 4.32
CA GLY A 47 3.70 6.45 4.68
C GLY A 47 4.76 6.33 5.77
N THR A 48 5.79 7.18 5.66
CA THR A 48 6.83 7.37 6.68
C THR A 48 7.35 8.80 6.61
N GLU A 49 8.09 9.22 7.64
CA GLU A 49 8.77 10.49 7.67
C GLU A 49 9.79 10.57 6.53
N LEU A 50 9.79 11.68 5.79
CA LEU A 50 10.74 11.95 4.72
C LEU A 50 11.70 13.07 5.13
N ALA A 51 12.98 12.91 4.81
CA ALA A 51 13.98 13.97 5.00
C ALA A 51 13.81 15.11 3.99
N ALA A 52 13.34 14.81 2.77
CA ALA A 52 13.01 15.75 1.72
C ALA A 52 11.96 15.15 0.75
N GLY A 53 11.43 15.96 -0.18
CA GLY A 53 10.45 15.49 -1.16
C GLY A 53 11.01 14.48 -2.18
N HIS A 54 10.12 13.73 -2.85
CA HIS A 54 10.48 12.60 -3.75
C HIS A 54 11.39 12.94 -4.95
N HIS A 55 11.51 14.20 -5.36
CA HIS A 55 12.38 14.64 -6.46
C HIS A 55 13.52 15.54 -5.98
N ASN A 56 14.02 15.29 -4.77
CA ASN A 56 15.07 16.06 -4.12
C ASN A 56 16.33 15.20 -3.92
N ASP A 57 17.52 15.81 -4.01
CA ASP A 57 18.82 15.13 -3.83
C ASP A 57 19.05 14.64 -2.40
N LYS A 58 18.38 15.24 -1.42
CA LYS A 58 18.38 14.83 0.00
C LYS A 58 17.20 13.94 0.35
N PHE A 59 16.50 13.38 -0.63
CA PHE A 59 15.45 12.40 -0.37
C PHE A 59 16.03 11.23 0.44
N ASP A 60 15.39 10.97 1.57
CA ASP A 60 15.66 9.84 2.44
C ASP A 60 14.38 9.54 3.22
N PHE A 61 14.20 8.30 3.65
CA PHE A 61 13.01 7.85 4.35
C PHE A 61 13.36 6.86 5.47
N ASN A 62 12.53 6.82 6.51
CA ASN A 62 12.75 5.91 7.62
C ASN A 62 12.40 4.46 7.23
N GLU A 63 13.42 3.68 6.91
CA GLU A 63 13.30 2.29 6.44
C GLU A 63 12.62 1.33 7.43
N ASN A 64 12.43 1.70 8.70
CA ASN A 64 11.64 0.88 9.63
C ASN A 64 10.22 0.61 9.10
N VAL A 65 9.69 1.46 8.21
CA VAL A 65 8.42 1.24 7.52
C VAL A 65 8.41 -0.04 6.68
N LEU A 66 9.55 -0.48 6.15
CA LEU A 66 9.66 -1.66 5.30
C LEU A 66 9.25 -2.94 6.03
N ARG A 67 9.60 -3.06 7.31
CA ARG A 67 9.18 -4.20 8.15
C ARG A 67 7.66 -4.26 8.27
N ASN A 68 7.01 -3.13 8.50
CA ASN A 68 5.56 -3.06 8.64
C ASN A 68 4.86 -3.38 7.30
N ALA A 69 5.39 -2.86 6.19
CA ALA A 69 4.90 -3.14 4.85
C ALA A 69 5.00 -4.63 4.51
N ALA A 70 6.17 -5.24 4.75
CA ALA A 70 6.39 -6.66 4.53
C ALA A 70 5.43 -7.52 5.38
N ALA A 71 5.26 -7.19 6.67
CA ALA A 71 4.33 -7.89 7.54
C ALA A 71 2.89 -7.84 7.01
N LEU A 72 2.42 -6.68 6.53
CA LEU A 72 1.09 -6.56 5.95
C LEU A 72 0.94 -7.38 4.66
N LEU A 73 1.90 -7.28 3.74
CA LEU A 73 1.86 -8.02 2.48
C LEU A 73 1.89 -9.53 2.72
N SER A 74 2.76 -10.01 3.61
CA SER A 74 2.79 -11.42 4.03
C SER A 74 1.46 -11.86 4.64
N ASN A 75 0.87 -11.04 5.52
CA ASN A 75 -0.43 -11.35 6.12
C ASN A 75 -1.57 -11.42 5.10
N ILE A 76 -1.55 -10.53 4.09
CA ILE A 76 -2.51 -10.55 2.98
C ILE A 76 -2.38 -11.83 2.16
N VAL A 77 -1.15 -12.19 1.79
CA VAL A 77 -0.89 -13.40 0.97
C VAL A 77 -1.25 -14.67 1.73
N SER A 78 -0.91 -14.78 3.02
CA SER A 78 -1.28 -15.92 3.86
C SER A 78 -2.80 -16.09 4.00
N GLN A 79 -3.57 -15.03 3.79
CA GLN A 79 -5.03 -15.01 3.85
C GLN A 79 -5.66 -14.75 2.47
N ALA A 80 -4.95 -15.10 1.38
CA ALA A 80 -5.41 -14.82 0.02
C ALA A 80 -6.78 -15.46 -0.31
N ALA A 81 -7.13 -16.57 0.37
CA ALA A 81 -8.41 -17.24 0.19
C ALA A 81 -9.62 -16.35 0.55
N ASP A 82 -9.45 -15.38 1.46
CA ASP A 82 -10.51 -14.46 1.89
C ASP A 82 -10.92 -13.46 0.80
N PHE A 83 -10.14 -13.36 -0.28
CA PHE A 83 -10.37 -12.44 -1.38
C PHE A 83 -11.03 -13.10 -2.60
N LYS A 84 -11.40 -14.39 -2.50
CA LYS A 84 -12.16 -15.05 -3.56
C LYS A 84 -13.62 -14.55 -3.55
N GLY A 85 -14.04 -13.97 -4.66
CA GLY A 85 -15.44 -13.68 -4.96
C GLY A 85 -16.18 -14.91 -5.47
#